data_AF-A0A3D2GP33-F1
#
_entry.id   AF-A0A3D2GP33-F1
#
_cell.length_a   1.000
_cell.length_b   1.000
_cell.length_c   1.000
_cell.angle_alpha   90.00
_cell.angle_beta   90.00
_cell.angle_gamma   90.00
#
_symmetry.space_group_name_H-M   'P 1'
#
loop_
_entity.id
_entity.type
_entity.pdbx_description
1 polymer ?
#
loop_
_entity_poly.entity_id
_entity_poly.type
_entity_poly.pdbx_seq_one_letter_code
_entity_poly.pdbx_strand_id
1 'polypeptide(L)'
;MADPVYEIVENGPGHPYHIVNPSIWPLLSSFAAGLMAVGAVIYMHTGSFPLLILGFLCVLGCMFGWWRDVIKEAVVEKAHTVIVKIGMRYGMLLF
;
A
#
# COMPACT_ATOMS: atom_id res chain seq x y z
N MET A 1 -30.85 18.46 0.68
CA MET A 1 -29.45 18.26 1.12
C MET A 1 -28.85 17.29 0.12
N ALA A 2 -28.05 17.78 -0.84
CA ALA A 2 -27.30 16.87 -1.71
C ALA A 2 -26.33 16.09 -0.81
N ASP A 3 -26.29 14.78 -0.96
CA ASP A 3 -25.33 13.94 -0.26
C ASP A 3 -23.93 14.21 -0.81
N PRO A 4 -22.89 14.11 0.05
CA PRO A 4 -21.53 14.49 -0.31
C PRO A 4 -20.96 13.69 -1.50
N VAL A 5 -21.60 12.60 -1.93
CA VAL A 5 -21.20 11.85 -3.14
C VAL A 5 -21.53 12.65 -4.41
N TYR A 6 -22.69 13.31 -4.48
CA TYR A 6 -23.12 14.02 -5.69
C TYR A 6 -22.35 15.32 -5.89
N GLU A 7 -21.93 15.97 -4.81
CA GLU A 7 -21.11 17.19 -4.84
C GLU A 7 -19.71 16.96 -5.47
N ILE A 8 -19.14 15.76 -5.27
CA ILE A 8 -17.83 15.35 -5.84
C ILE A 8 -17.97 14.96 -7.32
N VAL A 9 -19.11 14.38 -7.72
CA VAL A 9 -19.37 14.02 -9.11
C VAL A 9 -19.65 15.25 -9.97
N GLU A 10 -20.29 16.27 -9.40
CA GLU A 10 -20.61 17.52 -10.10
C GLU A 10 -19.39 18.45 -10.27
N ASN A 11 -18.48 18.51 -9.29
CA ASN A 11 -17.33 19.42 -9.28
C ASN A 11 -15.96 18.73 -9.50
N GLY A 12 -15.92 17.41 -9.61
CA GLY A 12 -14.70 16.59 -9.69
C GLY A 12 -14.58 15.75 -10.98
N PRO A 13 -13.77 14.66 -10.98
CA PRO A 13 -13.50 13.82 -12.17
C PRO A 13 -14.70 13.07 -12.77
N GLY A 14 -15.93 13.39 -12.37
CA GLY A 14 -17.15 12.68 -12.78
C GLY A 14 -17.31 11.29 -12.16
N HIS A 15 -16.43 10.89 -11.22
CA HIS A 15 -16.51 9.60 -10.53
C HIS A 15 -16.02 9.68 -9.07
N PRO A 16 -16.51 8.80 -8.17
CA PRO A 16 -16.17 8.84 -6.74
C PRO A 16 -14.97 7.98 -6.32
N TYR A 17 -14.20 7.44 -7.28
CA TYR A 17 -13.02 6.60 -7.02
C TYR A 17 -11.72 7.41 -6.88
N HIS A 18 -10.78 6.87 -6.10
CA HIS A 18 -9.44 7.43 -5.94
C HIS A 18 -8.53 6.96 -7.09
N ILE A 19 -8.04 7.91 -7.90
CA ILE A 19 -7.01 7.65 -8.91
C ILE A 19 -5.65 7.90 -8.28
N VAL A 20 -4.93 6.82 -8.00
CA VAL A 20 -3.65 6.86 -7.27
C VAL A 20 -2.55 7.38 -8.19
N ASN A 21 -1.68 8.24 -7.65
CA ASN A 21 -0.48 8.69 -8.36
C ASN A 21 0.51 7.52 -8.58
N PRO A 22 1.33 7.55 -9.63
CA PRO A 22 2.36 6.53 -9.84
C PRO A 22 3.27 6.40 -8.61
N SER A 23 3.38 5.18 -8.07
CA SER A 23 4.16 4.89 -6.87
C SER A 23 5.27 3.88 -7.14
N ILE A 24 6.43 4.10 -6.52
CA ILE A 24 7.60 3.21 -6.64
C ILE A 24 7.54 2.03 -5.65
N TRP A 25 6.69 2.12 -4.61
CA TRP A 25 6.62 1.11 -3.53
C TRP A 25 6.31 -0.32 -4.00
N PRO A 26 5.42 -0.58 -4.98
CA PRO A 26 5.18 -1.93 -5.49
C PRO A 26 6.46 -2.59 -6.04
N LEU A 27 7.27 -1.83 -6.78
CA LEU A 27 8.51 -2.32 -7.38
C LEU A 27 9.55 -2.61 -6.30
N LEU A 28 9.77 -1.67 -5.38
CA LEU A 28 10.72 -1.85 -4.28
C LEU A 28 10.33 -3.02 -3.37
N SER A 29 9.04 -3.17 -3.05
CA SER A 29 8.53 -4.26 -2.23
C SER A 29 8.75 -5.62 -2.90
N SER A 30 8.62 -5.70 -4.23
CA SER A 30 8.88 -6.93 -4.98
C SER A 30 10.35 -7.38 -4.88
N PHE A 31 11.29 -6.45 -5.02
CA PHE A 31 12.72 -6.76 -4.82
C PHE A 31 13.04 -7.09 -3.35
N ALA A 32 12.45 -6.37 -2.40
CA ALA A 32 12.63 -6.65 -0.98
C ALA A 32 12.11 -8.05 -0.59
N ALA A 33 10.93 -8.43 -1.08
CA ALA A 33 10.36 -9.77 -0.88
C ALA A 33 11.23 -10.85 -1.54
N GLY A 34 11.73 -10.61 -2.75
CA GLY A 34 12.66 -11.50 -3.43
C GLY A 34 13.97 -11.70 -2.65
N LEU A 35 14.56 -10.61 -2.13
CA LEU A 35 15.75 -10.65 -1.29
C LEU A 35 15.50 -11.45 0.00
N MET A 36 14.35 -11.25 0.64
CA MET A 36 13.95 -11.99 1.82
C MET A 36 13.77 -13.49 1.52
N ALA A 37 13.15 -13.83 0.38
CA ALA A 37 12.96 -15.22 -0.04
C ALA A 37 14.31 -15.93 -0.30
N VAL A 38 15.23 -15.27 -1.01
CA VAL A 38 16.60 -15.80 -1.22
C VAL A 38 17.34 -15.93 0.11
N GLY A 39 17.23 -14.93 0.99
CA GLY A 39 17.77 -14.97 2.35
C GLY A 39 17.22 -16.15 3.16
N ALA A 40 15.93 -16.44 3.05
CA ALA A 40 15.29 -17.57 3.73
C ALA A 40 15.82 -18.91 3.20
N VAL A 41 15.97 -19.06 1.88
CA VAL A 41 16.55 -20.27 1.28
C VAL A 41 17.98 -20.50 1.76
N ILE A 42 18.82 -19.46 1.76
CA ILE A 42 20.21 -19.54 2.24
C ILE A 42 20.23 -19.90 3.72
N TYR A 43 19.36 -19.28 4.52
CA TYR A 43 19.23 -19.60 5.94
C TYR A 43 18.91 -21.09 6.15
N MET A 44 17.95 -21.66 5.43
CA MET A 44 17.55 -23.06 5.60
C MET A 44 18.65 -24.07 5.21
N HIS A 45 19.57 -23.71 4.31
CA HIS A 45 20.65 -24.60 3.87
C HIS A 45 21.95 -24.42 4.64
N THR A 46 22.24 -23.21 5.11
CA THR A 46 23.56 -22.84 5.67
C THR A 46 23.50 -22.35 7.12
N GLY A 47 22.31 -22.06 7.65
CA GLY A 47 22.11 -21.41 8.95
C GLY A 47 22.47 -19.91 8.96
N SER A 48 22.90 -19.33 7.83
CA SER A 48 23.32 -17.94 7.74
C SER A 48 22.12 -16.97 7.71
N PHE A 49 22.01 -16.14 8.75
CA PHE A 49 20.93 -15.14 8.92
C PHE A 49 21.10 -13.76 8.24
N PRO A 50 22.31 -13.23 7.97
CA PRO A 50 22.46 -11.84 7.55
C PRO A 50 21.59 -11.41 6.36
N LEU A 51 21.49 -12.25 5.33
CA LEU A 51 20.70 -11.92 4.14
C LEU A 51 19.18 -11.94 4.42
N LEU A 52 18.74 -12.88 5.26
CA LEU A 52 17.34 -12.95 5.69
C LEU A 52 16.95 -11.71 6.50
N ILE A 53 17.80 -11.30 7.46
CA ILE A 53 17.58 -10.10 8.27
C ILE A 53 17.54 -8.85 7.38
N LEU A 54 18.48 -8.73 6.42
CA LEU A 54 18.50 -7.62 5.49
C LEU A 54 17.20 -7.55 4.66
N GLY A 55 16.79 -8.67 4.06
CA GLY A 55 15.54 -8.74 3.29
C GLY A 55 14.32 -8.39 4.13
N PHE A 56 14.25 -8.89 5.37
CA PHE A 56 13.18 -8.57 6.30
C PHE A 56 13.11 -7.08 6.66
N LEU A 57 14.26 -6.45 6.94
CA LEU A 57 14.33 -5.00 7.20
C LEU A 57 13.93 -4.19 5.96
N CYS A 58 14.31 -4.62 4.76
CA CYS A 58 13.87 -3.99 3.51
C CYS A 58 12.34 -4.05 3.35
N VAL A 59 11.72 -5.21 3.64
CA VAL A 59 10.25 -5.36 3.59
C VAL A 59 9.58 -4.41 4.59
N LEU A 60 10.05 -4.37 5.85
CA LEU A 60 9.51 -3.45 6.85
C LEU A 60 9.65 -1.98 6.44
N GLY A 61 10.80 -1.61 5.86
CA GLY A 61 11.02 -0.27 5.33
C GLY A 61 10.04 0.10 4.20
N CYS A 62 9.78 -0.84 3.28
CA CYS A 62 8.82 -0.63 2.20
C CYS A 62 7.39 -0.53 2.73
N MET A 63 6.99 -1.37 3.68
CA MET A 63 5.67 -1.32 4.33
C MET A 63 5.46 0.04 5.02
N PHE A 64 6.45 0.50 5.79
CA PHE A 64 6.38 1.81 6.45
C PHE A 64 6.25 2.95 5.44
N GLY A 65 7.09 2.95 4.40
CA GLY A 65 7.08 3.98 3.36
C GLY A 65 5.74 4.04 2.60
N TRP A 66 5.22 2.87 2.23
CA TRP A 66 3.96 2.77 1.49
C TRP A 66 2.77 3.18 2.36
N TRP A 67 2.64 2.65 3.57
CA TRP A 67 1.52 3.02 4.44
C TRP A 67 1.54 4.49 4.85
N ARG A 68 2.72 5.09 5.03
CA ARG A 68 2.84 6.54 5.24
C ARG A 68 2.19 7.31 4.09
N ASP A 69 2.39 6.88 2.85
CA ASP A 69 1.84 7.57 1.68
C ASP A 69 0.33 7.34 1.56
N VAL A 70 -0.18 6.14 1.85
CA VAL A 70 -1.64 5.89 1.98
C VAL A 70 -2.29 6.78 3.04
N ILE A 71 -1.61 7.02 4.18
CA ILE A 71 -2.11 7.94 5.21
C ILE A 71 -2.15 9.38 4.70
N LYS A 72 -1.14 9.82 3.93
CA LYS A 72 -1.14 11.17 3.33
C LYS A 72 -2.28 11.34 2.33
N GLU A 73 -2.48 10.36 1.44
CA GLU A 73 -3.59 10.32 0.49
C GLU A 73 -4.95 10.40 1.21
N ALA A 74 -5.09 9.67 2.32
CA ALA A 74 -6.32 9.62 3.10
C ALA A 74 -6.61 10.91 3.88
N VAL A 75 -5.61 11.45 4.58
CA VAL A 75 -5.78 12.52 5.59
C VAL A 75 -5.49 13.90 5.03
N VAL A 76 -4.44 14.04 4.22
CA VAL A 76 -3.99 15.34 3.69
C VAL A 76 -4.69 15.64 2.38
N GLU A 77 -4.66 14.70 1.44
CA GLU A 77 -5.28 14.88 0.11
C GLU A 77 -6.79 14.61 0.13
N LYS A 78 -7.30 13.99 1.20
CA LYS A 78 -8.71 13.64 1.40
C LYS A 78 -9.29 12.82 0.24
N ALA A 79 -8.46 11.99 -0.39
CA ALA A 79 -8.83 11.23 -1.58
C ALA A 79 -9.79 10.06 -1.29
N HIS A 80 -9.98 9.70 -0.02
CA HIS A 80 -10.83 8.58 0.39
C HIS A 80 -12.29 8.99 0.60
N THR A 81 -13.06 8.98 -0.48
CA THR A 81 -14.52 9.14 -0.47
C THR A 81 -15.22 8.02 0.32
N VAL A 82 -16.53 8.14 0.56
CA VAL A 82 -17.32 7.09 1.23
C VAL A 82 -17.22 5.76 0.47
N ILE A 83 -17.26 5.80 -0.87
CA ILE A 83 -17.17 4.61 -1.73
C ILE A 83 -15.79 3.95 -1.63
N VAL A 84 -14.71 4.74 -1.62
CA VAL A 84 -13.35 4.23 -1.42
C VAL A 84 -13.21 3.58 -0.04
N LYS A 85 -13.75 4.19 1.02
CA LYS A 85 -13.73 3.62 2.38
C LYS A 85 -14.48 2.29 2.48
N ILE A 86 -15.62 2.14 1.81
CA ILE A 86 -16.35 0.87 1.71
C ILE A 86 -15.48 -0.17 0.99
N GLY A 87 -14.86 0.20 -0.13
CA GLY A 87 -13.89 -0.65 -0.83
C GLY A 87 -12.76 -1.13 0.06
N MET A 88 -12.15 -0.26 0.87
CA MET A 88 -11.10 -0.65 1.82
C MET A 88 -11.61 -1.62 2.90
N ARG A 89 -12.83 -1.45 3.41
CA ARG A 89 -13.43 -2.38 4.39
C ARG A 89 -13.59 -3.78 3.81
N TYR A 90 -14.09 -3.87 2.57
CA TYR A 90 -14.18 -5.16 1.87
C TYR A 90 -12.80 -5.72 1.55
N GLY A 91 -11.85 -4.88 1.15
CA GLY A 91 -10.46 -5.29 0.92
C GLY A 91 -9.83 -5.93 2.16
N MET A 92 -10.02 -5.33 3.34
CA MET A 92 -9.52 -5.89 4.60
C MET A 92 -10.27 -7.15 5.04
N LEU A 93 -11.54 -7.31 4.67
CA LEU A 93 -12.31 -8.52 4.99
C LEU A 93 -11.87 -9.73 4.14
N LEU A 94 -11.44 -9.48 2.91
CA LEU A 94 -11.05 -10.52 1.95
C LEU A 94 -9.57 -10.92 2.01
N PHE A 95 -8.72 -10.11 2.64
CA PHE A 95 -7.29 -10.40 2.86
C PHE A 95 -7.09 -11.36 4.04
#